data_AF-A0A3D5AXL4-F1
#
_entry.id   AF-A0A3D5AXL4-F1
#
_cell.length_a   1.000
_cell.length_b   1.000
_cell.length_c   1.000
_cell.angle_alpha   90.00
_cell.angle_beta   90.00
_cell.angle_gamma   90.00
#
_symmetry.space_group_name_H-M   'P 1'
#
loop_
_entity.id
_entity.type
_entity.pdbx_description
1 polymer ?
#
loop_
_entity_poly.entity_id
_entity_poly.type
_entity_poly.pdbx_seq_one_letter_code
_entity_poly.pdbx_strand_id
1 'polypeptide(L)'
;MTDPANPSANDNPHRDIWYTVFGVGHPDLKRFQHFNMRLPSPPRCKLCYAPFRGIGSLIMKFQGRSPSNKNPRYCSRCDQFMRTFPGGAEVETTVMFIDVRGSTALADKMAPMAFSRMMHQFYAQTFPVIYDTDGFILDVRGDGLLAIYPPGFSGPEHTRKALDAVEKLLRLDMKGPGNAPIKFGVGVHVGSGYIGTMTGAESGVEDVTVLGDVANVAAKLCSAAQPGEALVSHVAYQAAHSDVSHHERRSLTVKGKNEPVDVLVYKATDAVGT
;
A
#
# COMPACT_ATOMS: atom_id res chain seq x y z
N MET A 1 2.26 21.33 -31.28
CA MET A 1 3.03 21.03 -30.06
C MET A 1 2.07 21.12 -28.90
N THR A 2 1.57 19.98 -28.44
CA THR A 2 0.78 19.86 -27.20
C THR A 2 1.72 20.01 -26.01
N ASP A 3 1.30 20.76 -25.00
CA ASP A 3 2.02 20.91 -23.74
C ASP A 3 2.14 19.53 -23.06
N PRO A 4 3.36 19.00 -22.84
CA PRO A 4 3.54 17.69 -22.21
C PRO A 4 3.07 17.64 -20.75
N ALA A 5 2.76 18.78 -20.13
CA ALA A 5 2.27 18.86 -18.77
C ALA A 5 0.74 18.69 -18.62
N ASN A 6 -0.02 18.62 -19.74
CA ASN A 6 -1.47 18.53 -19.68
C ASN A 6 -2.01 17.53 -20.71
N PRO A 7 -2.20 16.24 -20.34
CA PRO A 7 -2.81 15.28 -21.25
C PRO A 7 -4.20 15.78 -21.65
N SER A 8 -4.50 15.71 -22.95
CA SER A 8 -5.81 16.11 -23.45
C SER A 8 -6.89 15.22 -22.82
N ALA A 9 -8.13 15.71 -22.68
CA ALA A 9 -9.22 14.90 -22.13
C ALA A 9 -9.45 13.56 -22.88
N ASN A 10 -8.95 13.45 -24.11
CA ASN A 10 -8.95 12.21 -24.89
C ASN A 10 -7.93 11.16 -24.42
N ASP A 11 -6.86 11.55 -23.72
CA ASP A 11 -5.78 10.65 -23.32
C ASP A 11 -6.10 9.86 -22.04
N ASN A 12 -7.12 10.28 -21.28
CA ASN A 12 -7.55 9.62 -20.04
C ASN A 12 -9.06 9.80 -19.78
N PRO A 13 -9.92 9.11 -20.54
CA PRO A 13 -11.38 9.29 -20.49
C PRO A 13 -12.02 8.86 -19.16
N HIS A 14 -11.30 8.14 -18.30
CA HIS A 14 -11.81 7.65 -17.02
C HIS A 14 -11.27 8.41 -15.81
N ARG A 15 -10.51 9.50 -16.01
CA ARG A 15 -9.91 10.29 -14.93
C ARG A 15 -10.88 10.62 -13.78
N ASP A 16 -12.07 11.11 -14.08
CA ASP A 16 -12.98 11.60 -13.05
C ASP A 16 -13.54 10.47 -12.19
N ILE A 17 -13.82 9.30 -12.78
CA ILE A 17 -14.27 8.13 -12.01
C ILE A 17 -13.12 7.55 -11.18
N TRP A 18 -11.88 7.59 -11.67
CA TRP A 18 -10.69 7.21 -10.89
C TRP A 18 -10.50 8.13 -9.69
N TYR A 19 -10.52 9.45 -9.89
CA TYR A 19 -10.42 10.43 -8.81
C TYR A 19 -11.52 10.22 -7.78
N THR A 20 -12.75 9.99 -8.25
CA THR A 20 -13.89 9.73 -7.38
C THR A 20 -13.67 8.46 -6.55
N VAL A 21 -13.27 7.34 -7.17
CA VAL A 21 -13.11 6.06 -6.47
C VAL A 21 -11.93 6.06 -5.49
N PHE A 22 -10.79 6.62 -5.88
CA PHE A 22 -9.56 6.55 -5.08
C PHE A 22 -9.36 7.76 -4.16
N GLY A 23 -9.90 8.93 -4.50
CA GLY A 23 -9.72 10.18 -3.74
C GLY A 23 -10.89 10.54 -2.83
N VAL A 24 -12.14 10.32 -3.26
CA VAL A 24 -13.33 10.79 -2.50
C VAL A 24 -14.15 9.65 -1.91
N GLY A 25 -14.26 8.55 -2.64
CA GLY A 25 -15.17 7.44 -2.37
C GLY A 25 -16.30 7.33 -3.41
N HIS A 26 -16.68 6.10 -3.75
CA HIS A 26 -17.65 5.82 -4.83
C HIS A 26 -19.05 6.40 -4.51
N PRO A 27 -19.72 7.13 -5.43
CA PRO A 27 -20.99 7.81 -5.16
C PRO A 27 -22.13 6.84 -4.82
N ASP A 28 -22.24 5.73 -5.56
CA ASP A 28 -23.23 4.68 -5.27
C ASP A 28 -22.87 3.76 -4.09
N LEU A 29 -21.81 4.06 -3.34
CA LEU A 29 -21.32 3.15 -2.30
C LEU A 29 -22.41 2.85 -1.26
N LYS A 30 -23.16 3.87 -0.82
CA LYS A 30 -24.27 3.71 0.13
C LYS A 30 -25.35 2.76 -0.37
N ARG A 31 -25.67 2.81 -1.67
CA ARG A 31 -26.66 1.92 -2.30
C ARG A 31 -26.17 0.47 -2.29
N PHE A 32 -24.90 0.24 -2.62
CA PHE A 32 -24.31 -1.10 -2.56
C PHE A 32 -24.21 -1.64 -1.13
N GLN A 33 -23.82 -0.80 -0.17
CA GLN A 33 -23.79 -1.14 1.25
C GLN A 33 -25.18 -1.56 1.73
N HIS A 34 -26.22 -0.76 1.44
CA HIS A 34 -27.60 -1.08 1.82
C HIS A 34 -28.09 -2.41 1.26
N PHE A 35 -27.77 -2.69 -0.01
CA PHE A 35 -28.10 -3.97 -0.63
C PHE A 35 -27.37 -5.13 0.04
N ASN A 36 -26.04 -5.04 0.21
CA ASN A 36 -25.23 -6.15 0.73
C ASN A 36 -25.45 -6.42 2.23
N MET A 37 -25.84 -5.42 3.02
CA MET A 37 -26.19 -5.60 4.44
C MET A 37 -27.37 -6.56 4.64
N ARG A 38 -28.26 -6.70 3.65
CA ARG A 38 -29.40 -7.63 3.71
C ARG A 38 -28.99 -9.10 3.51
N LEU A 39 -27.82 -9.35 2.93
CA LEU A 39 -27.31 -10.71 2.73
C LEU A 39 -26.64 -11.21 4.01
N PRO A 40 -26.88 -12.44 4.50
CA PRO A 40 -26.28 -12.95 5.74
C PRO A 40 -24.79 -13.30 5.59
N SER A 41 -24.11 -13.46 6.73
CA SER A 41 -22.75 -13.99 6.94
C SER A 41 -21.59 -12.97 6.96
N PRO A 42 -20.87 -12.82 8.08
CA PRO A 42 -19.50 -12.26 8.10
C PRO A 42 -18.45 -13.31 7.69
N PRO A 43 -17.18 -12.92 7.41
CA PRO A 43 -16.68 -11.55 7.27
C PRO A 43 -17.16 -10.88 5.97
N ARG A 44 -17.05 -9.55 5.90
CA ARG A 44 -17.55 -8.73 4.79
C ARG A 44 -16.47 -7.80 4.25
N CYS A 45 -16.64 -7.38 2.99
CA CYS A 45 -15.89 -6.29 2.39
C CYS A 45 -16.03 -5.01 3.24
N LYS A 46 -14.91 -4.39 3.62
CA LYS A 46 -14.89 -3.14 4.41
C LYS A 46 -15.53 -1.95 3.70
N LEU A 47 -15.49 -1.93 2.36
CA LEU A 47 -16.06 -0.85 1.57
C LEU A 47 -17.56 -1.05 1.34
N CYS A 48 -17.95 -2.12 0.64
CA CYS A 48 -19.33 -2.30 0.15
C CYS A 48 -20.15 -3.32 0.96
N TYR A 49 -19.61 -3.93 2.01
CA TYR A 49 -20.26 -4.95 2.86
C TYR A 49 -20.65 -6.27 2.19
N ALA A 50 -20.12 -6.55 1.00
CA ALA A 50 -20.27 -7.85 0.34
C ALA A 50 -19.80 -9.01 1.25
N PRO A 51 -20.61 -10.06 1.47
CA PRO A 51 -20.25 -11.20 2.33
C PRO A 51 -19.22 -12.12 1.66
N PHE A 52 -18.24 -12.60 2.44
CA PHE A 52 -17.18 -13.50 1.95
C PHE A 52 -17.37 -14.98 2.33
N ARG A 53 -18.33 -15.31 3.21
CA ARG A 53 -18.63 -16.70 3.62
C ARG A 53 -20.12 -17.01 3.58
N GLY A 54 -20.46 -18.28 3.80
CA GLY A 54 -21.83 -18.79 3.89
C GLY A 54 -22.61 -18.66 2.59
N ILE A 55 -23.94 -18.69 2.71
CA ILE A 55 -24.87 -18.60 1.57
C ILE A 55 -24.70 -17.28 0.80
N GLY A 56 -24.42 -16.18 1.52
CA GLY A 56 -24.10 -14.89 0.90
C GLY A 56 -22.93 -14.99 -0.08
N SER A 57 -21.86 -15.72 0.27
CA SER A 57 -20.70 -15.89 -0.62
C SER A 57 -20.98 -16.64 -1.91
N LEU A 58 -21.97 -17.55 -1.93
CA LEU A 58 -22.36 -18.27 -3.15
C LEU A 58 -22.98 -17.32 -4.18
N ILE A 59 -23.84 -16.40 -3.72
CA ILE A 59 -24.44 -15.34 -4.54
C ILE A 59 -23.35 -14.40 -5.07
N MET A 60 -22.39 -14.02 -4.21
CA MET A 60 -21.29 -13.14 -4.62
C MET A 60 -20.38 -13.80 -5.66
N LYS A 61 -20.04 -15.08 -5.48
CA LYS A 61 -19.23 -15.84 -6.44
C LYS A 61 -19.92 -15.99 -7.80
N PHE A 62 -21.24 -16.21 -7.81
CA PHE A 62 -22.02 -16.21 -9.06
C PHE A 62 -21.94 -14.86 -9.79
N GLN A 63 -21.80 -13.76 -9.06
CA GLN A 63 -21.55 -12.42 -9.61
C GLN A 63 -20.06 -12.14 -9.90
N GLY A 64 -19.20 -13.15 -9.88
CA GLY A 64 -17.76 -13.01 -10.14
C GLY A 64 -16.96 -12.33 -9.01
N ARG A 65 -17.50 -12.28 -7.79
CA ARG A 65 -16.85 -11.60 -6.66
C ARG A 65 -16.14 -12.57 -5.74
N SER A 66 -14.91 -12.23 -5.38
CA SER A 66 -14.05 -12.87 -4.38
C SER A 66 -13.44 -11.80 -3.48
N PRO A 67 -12.66 -12.15 -2.45
CA PRO A 67 -11.72 -11.20 -1.85
C PRO A 67 -10.75 -10.64 -2.91
N SER A 68 -10.33 -9.38 -2.74
CA SER A 68 -9.34 -8.73 -3.60
C SER A 68 -7.95 -9.30 -3.36
N ASN A 69 -7.14 -9.36 -4.41
CA ASN A 69 -5.75 -9.80 -4.32
C ASN A 69 -4.81 -8.70 -3.76
N LYS A 70 -5.24 -7.44 -3.80
CA LYS A 70 -4.45 -6.28 -3.33
C LYS A 70 -4.75 -5.96 -1.85
N ASN A 71 -5.99 -6.22 -1.39
CA ASN A 71 -6.35 -6.30 0.04
C ASN A 71 -7.58 -7.22 0.24
N PRO A 72 -7.45 -8.40 0.87
CA PRO A 72 -8.54 -9.38 1.02
C PRO A 72 -9.64 -8.94 2.01
N ARG A 73 -9.50 -7.81 2.69
CA ARG A 73 -10.58 -7.15 3.44
C ARG A 73 -11.57 -6.44 2.50
N TYR A 74 -11.26 -6.31 1.22
CA TYR A 74 -12.09 -5.73 0.17
C TYR A 74 -12.47 -6.81 -0.87
N CYS A 75 -13.52 -6.59 -1.66
CA CYS A 75 -13.93 -7.53 -2.70
C CYS A 75 -13.27 -7.20 -4.05
N SER A 76 -13.12 -8.21 -4.91
CA SER A 76 -12.54 -8.13 -6.26
C SER A 76 -13.30 -7.25 -7.24
N ARG A 77 -14.46 -6.69 -6.86
CA ARG A 77 -15.16 -5.68 -7.67
C ARG A 77 -14.30 -4.44 -7.90
N CYS A 78 -13.49 -4.06 -6.92
CA CYS A 78 -12.56 -2.94 -7.06
C CYS A 78 -11.40 -3.31 -8.00
N ASP A 79 -10.95 -4.56 -7.96
CA ASP A 79 -9.98 -5.09 -8.93
C ASP A 79 -10.54 -5.10 -10.36
N GLN A 80 -11.81 -5.49 -10.51
CA GLN A 80 -12.52 -5.47 -11.78
C GLN A 80 -12.75 -4.06 -12.31
N PHE A 81 -13.04 -3.09 -11.43
CA PHE A 81 -13.16 -1.68 -11.80
C PHE A 81 -11.90 -1.20 -12.51
N MET A 82 -10.72 -1.48 -11.94
CA MET A 82 -9.44 -1.03 -12.51
C MET A 82 -9.21 -1.59 -13.93
N ARG A 83 -9.69 -2.81 -14.21
CA ARG A 83 -9.62 -3.42 -15.55
C ARG A 83 -10.66 -2.91 -16.54
N THR A 84 -11.83 -2.54 -16.02
CA THR A 84 -12.96 -2.09 -16.85
C THR A 84 -12.78 -0.65 -17.31
N PHE A 85 -12.08 0.14 -16.49
CA PHE A 85 -11.86 1.56 -16.72
C PHE A 85 -10.35 1.83 -16.76
N PRO A 86 -9.64 1.50 -17.85
CA PRO A 86 -8.20 1.76 -17.95
C PRO A 86 -7.90 3.26 -17.88
N GLY A 87 -6.73 3.62 -17.37
CA GLY A 87 -6.33 5.00 -17.12
C GLY A 87 -6.01 5.21 -15.64
N GLY A 88 -6.31 6.38 -15.11
CA GLY A 88 -5.95 6.72 -13.74
C GLY A 88 -6.31 8.14 -13.36
N ALA A 89 -5.97 8.55 -12.15
CA ALA A 89 -6.12 9.93 -11.73
C ALA A 89 -5.01 10.34 -10.79
N GLU A 90 -4.73 11.63 -10.77
CA GLU A 90 -3.93 12.23 -9.71
C GLU A 90 -4.77 12.31 -8.43
N VAL A 91 -4.27 11.67 -7.37
CA VAL A 91 -4.93 11.53 -6.07
C VAL A 91 -3.88 11.71 -4.98
N GLU A 92 -4.21 12.45 -3.94
CA GLU A 92 -3.40 12.45 -2.72
C GLU A 92 -3.50 11.09 -2.04
N THR A 93 -2.36 10.44 -1.80
CA THR A 93 -2.32 9.13 -1.15
C THR A 93 -1.09 9.01 -0.29
N THR A 94 -1.16 8.18 0.75
CA THR A 94 0.06 7.73 1.45
C THR A 94 0.65 6.55 0.70
N VAL A 95 1.96 6.60 0.47
CA VAL A 95 2.74 5.52 -0.14
C VAL A 95 3.71 4.97 0.89
N MET A 96 3.79 3.66 0.96
CA MET A 96 4.67 2.92 1.84
C MET A 96 5.50 1.94 1.01
N PHE A 97 6.83 2.02 1.16
CA PHE A 97 7.75 1.00 0.69
C PHE A 97 8.32 0.22 1.88
N ILE A 98 8.47 -1.09 1.74
CA ILE A 98 9.10 -1.97 2.72
C ILE A 98 10.16 -2.79 2.00
N ASP A 99 11.34 -2.97 2.57
CA ASP A 99 12.46 -3.67 1.93
C ASP A 99 13.30 -4.47 2.93
N VAL A 100 13.54 -5.76 2.67
CA VAL A 100 14.30 -6.64 3.58
C VAL A 100 15.79 -6.32 3.53
N ARG A 101 16.41 -6.12 4.69
CA ARG A 101 17.84 -5.76 4.77
C ARG A 101 18.75 -6.96 4.62
N GLY A 102 19.75 -6.80 3.76
CA GLY A 102 20.73 -7.84 3.45
C GLY A 102 20.15 -8.98 2.62
N SER A 103 18.96 -8.82 2.05
CA SER A 103 18.26 -9.78 1.21
C SER A 103 19.11 -10.29 0.04
N THR A 104 19.80 -9.41 -0.69
CA THR A 104 20.66 -9.80 -1.82
C THR A 104 21.78 -10.73 -1.35
N ALA A 105 22.47 -10.37 -0.26
CA ALA A 105 23.53 -11.18 0.31
C ALA A 105 23.01 -12.51 0.88
N LEU A 106 21.76 -12.55 1.36
CA LEU A 106 21.09 -13.78 1.78
C LEU A 106 20.72 -14.64 0.56
N ALA A 107 20.20 -14.05 -0.51
CA ALA A 107 19.86 -14.73 -1.75
C ALA A 107 21.09 -15.40 -2.39
N ASP A 108 22.25 -14.75 -2.36
CA ASP A 108 23.52 -15.30 -2.87
C ASP A 108 24.02 -16.51 -2.07
N LYS A 109 23.71 -16.57 -0.76
CA LYS A 109 24.18 -17.62 0.15
C LYS A 109 23.17 -18.76 0.34
N MET A 110 21.94 -18.58 -0.11
CA MET A 110 20.84 -19.51 0.10
C MET A 110 20.46 -20.21 -1.19
N ALA A 111 20.00 -21.47 -1.08
CA ALA A 111 19.31 -22.11 -2.19
C ALA A 111 18.05 -21.30 -2.55
N PRO A 112 17.71 -21.10 -3.83
CA PRO A 112 16.55 -20.28 -4.24
C PRO A 112 15.23 -20.67 -3.58
N MET A 113 14.98 -21.98 -3.40
CA MET A 113 13.80 -22.47 -2.69
C MET A 113 13.78 -22.07 -1.21
N ALA A 114 14.93 -22.07 -0.54
CA ALA A 114 15.03 -21.65 0.86
C ALA A 114 14.79 -20.13 0.99
N PHE A 115 15.32 -19.34 0.06
CA PHE A 115 15.10 -17.89 0.00
C PHE A 115 13.61 -17.58 -0.26
N SER A 116 13.00 -18.24 -1.24
CA SER A 116 11.56 -18.10 -1.51
C SER A 116 10.69 -18.43 -0.28
N ARG A 117 11.02 -19.49 0.46
CA ARG A 117 10.32 -19.83 1.72
C ARG A 117 10.46 -18.74 2.79
N MET A 118 11.66 -18.17 2.95
CA MET A 118 11.89 -17.05 3.87
C MET A 118 11.02 -15.84 3.47
N MET A 119 11.00 -15.49 2.18
CA MET A 119 10.21 -14.37 1.68
C MET A 119 8.70 -14.62 1.87
N HIS A 120 8.21 -15.84 1.64
CA HIS A 120 6.82 -16.18 1.94
C HIS A 120 6.48 -16.02 3.43
N GLN A 121 7.39 -16.36 4.35
CA GLN A 121 7.19 -16.14 5.78
C GLN A 121 7.18 -14.65 6.15
N PHE A 122 8.03 -13.85 5.50
CA PHE A 122 8.02 -12.40 5.63
C PHE A 122 6.70 -11.79 5.14
N TYR A 123 6.21 -12.21 3.97
CA TYR A 123 4.92 -11.75 3.42
C TYR A 123 3.73 -12.18 4.28
N ALA A 124 3.73 -13.41 4.78
CA ALA A 124 2.67 -13.93 5.64
C ALA A 124 2.49 -13.13 6.95
N GLN A 125 3.52 -12.42 7.40
CA GLN A 125 3.48 -11.59 8.61
C GLN A 125 3.24 -10.10 8.30
N THR A 126 3.82 -9.58 7.22
CA THR A 126 3.70 -8.16 6.85
C THR A 126 2.40 -7.82 6.15
N PHE A 127 1.88 -8.71 5.29
CA PHE A 127 0.66 -8.45 4.52
C PHE A 127 -0.56 -8.23 5.41
N PRO A 128 -0.83 -9.08 6.42
CA PRO A 128 -1.98 -8.86 7.30
C PRO A 128 -1.94 -7.51 8.01
N VAL A 129 -0.75 -7.02 8.40
CA VAL A 129 -0.61 -5.71 9.04
C VAL A 129 -1.08 -4.59 8.11
N ILE A 130 -0.61 -4.59 6.85
CA ILE A 130 -1.02 -3.62 5.83
C ILE A 130 -2.52 -3.73 5.53
N TYR A 131 -3.04 -4.96 5.42
CA TYR A 131 -4.45 -5.18 5.10
C TYR A 131 -5.38 -4.70 6.21
N ASP A 132 -4.99 -4.92 7.46
CA ASP A 132 -5.82 -4.62 8.64
C ASP A 132 -5.87 -3.12 8.94
N THR A 133 -4.86 -2.37 8.49
CA THR A 133 -4.85 -0.90 8.48
C THR A 133 -5.39 -0.30 7.19
N ASP A 134 -6.09 -1.07 6.36
CA ASP A 134 -6.75 -0.61 5.12
C ASP A 134 -5.80 -0.22 3.97
N GLY A 135 -4.53 -0.62 4.04
CA GLY A 135 -3.58 -0.46 2.95
C GLY A 135 -3.78 -1.48 1.83
N PHE A 136 -3.34 -1.14 0.63
CA PHE A 136 -3.41 -1.98 -0.57
C PHE A 136 -2.00 -2.25 -1.07
N ILE A 137 -1.63 -3.52 -1.18
CA ILE A 137 -0.33 -3.92 -1.73
C ILE A 137 -0.45 -3.90 -3.25
N LEU A 138 0.21 -2.93 -3.89
CA LEU A 138 0.19 -2.80 -5.35
C LEU A 138 1.16 -3.76 -6.01
N ASP A 139 2.34 -3.91 -5.42
CA ASP A 139 3.41 -4.67 -6.03
C ASP A 139 4.31 -5.33 -4.98
N VAL A 140 4.88 -6.46 -5.37
CA VAL A 140 5.83 -7.27 -4.61
C VAL A 140 6.97 -7.58 -5.56
N ARG A 141 8.10 -6.88 -5.42
CA ARG A 141 9.25 -7.05 -6.31
C ARG A 141 10.44 -7.57 -5.52
N GLY A 142 10.79 -8.83 -5.77
CA GLY A 142 11.91 -9.49 -5.11
C GLY A 142 11.68 -9.60 -3.61
N ASP A 143 12.26 -8.66 -2.87
CA ASP A 143 12.29 -8.51 -1.42
C ASP A 143 11.63 -7.23 -0.91
N GLY A 144 11.09 -6.42 -1.83
CA GLY A 144 10.40 -5.16 -1.55
C GLY A 144 8.89 -5.22 -1.75
N LEU A 145 8.17 -4.41 -0.97
CA LEU A 145 6.71 -4.21 -1.05
C LEU A 145 6.39 -2.75 -1.35
N LEU A 146 5.43 -2.54 -2.25
CA LEU A 146 4.80 -1.25 -2.47
C LEU A 146 3.35 -1.33 -2.00
N ALA A 147 3.01 -0.52 -1.01
CA ALA A 147 1.64 -0.34 -0.54
C ALA A 147 1.19 1.12 -0.67
N ILE A 148 -0.11 1.31 -0.89
CA ILE A 148 -0.76 2.62 -0.89
C ILE A 148 -1.97 2.64 0.04
N TYR A 149 -2.30 3.82 0.54
CA TYR A 149 -3.47 4.11 1.36
C TYR A 149 -4.30 5.20 0.68
N PRO A 150 -5.10 4.86 -0.36
CA PRO A 150 -5.91 5.84 -1.08
C PRO A 150 -7.11 6.28 -0.22
N PRO A 151 -7.41 7.58 -0.09
CA PRO A 151 -8.47 8.07 0.81
C PRO A 151 -9.86 7.49 0.52
N GLY A 152 -10.19 7.22 -0.74
CA GLY A 152 -11.48 6.63 -1.13
C GLY A 152 -11.72 5.22 -0.59
N PHE A 153 -10.66 4.53 -0.13
CA PHE A 153 -10.73 3.21 0.49
C PHE A 153 -10.27 3.21 1.96
N SER A 154 -9.23 3.98 2.25
CA SER A 154 -8.59 4.08 3.56
C SER A 154 -9.22 5.16 4.45
N GLY A 155 -10.09 6.01 3.89
CA GLY A 155 -10.70 7.14 4.59
C GLY A 155 -9.79 8.38 4.68
N PRO A 156 -10.29 9.50 5.24
CA PRO A 156 -9.53 10.75 5.34
C PRO A 156 -8.28 10.62 6.24
N GLU A 157 -8.30 9.71 7.21
CA GLU A 157 -7.16 9.43 8.11
C GLU A 157 -6.18 8.40 7.51
N HIS A 158 -6.11 8.27 6.18
CA HIS A 158 -5.30 7.26 5.49
C HIS A 158 -3.83 7.29 5.91
N THR A 159 -3.26 8.48 6.12
CA THR A 159 -1.87 8.62 6.56
C THR A 159 -1.67 8.09 7.98
N ARG A 160 -2.60 8.37 8.89
CA ARG A 160 -2.54 7.82 10.26
C ARG A 160 -2.62 6.29 10.25
N LYS A 161 -3.48 5.70 9.42
CA LYS A 161 -3.53 4.24 9.27
C LYS A 161 -2.24 3.64 8.72
N ALA A 162 -1.56 4.34 7.80
CA ALA A 162 -0.24 3.93 7.35
C ALA A 162 0.80 3.96 8.48
N LEU A 163 0.75 4.96 9.37
CA LEU A 163 1.64 5.02 10.54
C LEU A 163 1.30 3.94 11.58
N ASP A 164 0.02 3.62 11.80
CA ASP A 164 -0.39 2.48 12.63
C ASP A 164 0.20 1.16 12.09
N ALA A 165 0.28 1.02 10.77
CA ALA A 165 0.95 -0.13 10.14
C ALA A 165 2.45 -0.10 10.40
N VAL A 166 3.12 1.05 10.28
CA VAL A 166 4.55 1.18 10.61
C VAL A 166 4.83 0.68 12.01
N GLU A 167 4.07 1.15 13.02
CA GLU A 167 4.28 0.73 14.40
C GLU A 167 4.10 -0.78 14.59
N LYS A 168 3.04 -1.35 13.99
CA LYS A 168 2.78 -2.79 14.07
C LYS A 168 3.84 -3.61 13.36
N LEU A 169 4.29 -3.17 12.18
CA LEU A 169 5.35 -3.81 11.41
C LEU A 169 6.65 -3.86 12.24
N LEU A 170 7.04 -2.73 12.82
CA LEU A 170 8.28 -2.62 13.61
C LEU A 170 8.26 -3.44 14.92
N ARG A 171 7.09 -3.90 15.37
CA ARG A 171 6.94 -4.83 16.50
C ARG A 171 7.00 -6.32 16.09
N LEU A 172 7.05 -6.64 14.79
CA LEU A 172 7.13 -8.02 14.32
C LEU A 172 8.50 -8.62 14.64
N ASP A 173 8.52 -9.71 15.42
CA ASP A 173 9.73 -10.50 15.63
C ASP A 173 9.86 -11.62 14.58
N MET A 174 10.41 -11.26 13.43
CA MET A 174 10.60 -12.20 12.32
C MET A 174 11.96 -12.89 12.41
N LYS A 175 11.96 -14.22 12.32
CA LYS A 175 13.17 -15.05 12.31
C LYS A 175 13.33 -15.73 10.96
N GLY A 176 14.56 -15.68 10.44
CA GLY A 176 14.99 -16.36 9.24
C GLY A 176 15.77 -17.65 9.53
N PRO A 177 16.52 -18.15 8.55
CA PRO A 177 17.39 -19.32 8.71
C PRO A 177 18.35 -19.15 9.90
N GLY A 178 18.56 -20.23 10.65
CA GLY A 178 19.43 -20.21 11.84
C GLY A 178 18.92 -19.32 12.97
N ASN A 179 17.62 -18.98 12.98
CA ASN A 179 16.98 -18.09 13.96
C ASN A 179 17.52 -16.64 13.95
N ALA A 180 18.19 -16.23 12.86
CA ALA A 180 18.66 -14.86 12.69
C ALA A 180 17.46 -13.91 12.49
N PRO A 181 17.45 -12.70 13.10
CA PRO A 181 16.35 -11.76 12.92
C PRO A 181 16.30 -11.25 11.47
N ILE A 182 15.12 -11.28 10.86
CA ILE A 182 14.87 -10.61 9.58
C ILE A 182 14.54 -9.15 9.90
N LYS A 183 15.45 -8.27 9.51
CA LYS A 183 15.25 -6.82 9.62
C LYS A 183 14.88 -6.26 8.25
N PHE A 184 14.08 -5.20 8.23
CA PHE A 184 13.64 -4.52 7.04
C PHE A 184 13.65 -3.01 7.29
N GLY A 185 13.72 -2.22 6.23
CA GLY A 185 13.49 -0.79 6.26
C GLY A 185 12.09 -0.47 5.78
N VAL A 186 11.53 0.65 6.25
CA VAL A 186 10.25 1.19 5.76
C VAL A 186 10.41 2.65 5.39
N GLY A 187 9.82 3.07 4.28
CA GLY A 187 9.73 4.47 3.87
C GLY A 187 8.28 4.87 3.65
N VAL A 188 7.85 5.96 4.29
CA VAL A 188 6.47 6.46 4.18
C VAL A 188 6.46 7.93 3.78
N HIS A 189 5.65 8.25 2.77
CA HIS A 189 5.41 9.61 2.33
C HIS A 189 3.94 9.79 1.94
N VAL A 190 3.41 11.02 2.07
CA VAL A 190 2.08 11.40 1.60
C VAL A 190 2.22 12.54 0.62
N GLY A 191 1.41 12.52 -0.43
CA GLY A 191 1.34 13.59 -1.41
C GLY A 191 0.53 13.18 -2.62
N SER A 192 0.43 14.11 -3.57
CA SER A 192 -0.24 13.89 -4.84
C SER A 192 0.55 12.88 -5.70
N GLY A 193 -0.16 11.88 -6.24
CA GLY A 193 0.41 10.89 -7.14
C GLY A 193 -0.62 10.39 -8.14
N TYR A 194 -0.15 10.02 -9.34
CA TYR A 194 -1.01 9.37 -10.33
C TYR A 194 -1.21 7.91 -9.96
N ILE A 195 -2.44 7.53 -9.62
CA ILE A 195 -2.84 6.13 -9.40
C ILE A 195 -3.59 5.67 -10.65
N GLY A 196 -3.11 4.60 -11.29
CA GLY A 196 -3.71 4.12 -12.51
C GLY A 196 -3.13 2.81 -13.02
N THR A 197 -3.79 2.24 -14.02
CA THR A 197 -3.28 1.11 -14.79
C THR A 197 -2.14 1.56 -15.70
N MET A 198 -1.05 0.81 -15.73
CA MET A 198 -0.04 0.93 -16.78
C MET A 198 -0.33 -0.07 -17.90
N THR A 199 -0.83 0.41 -19.03
CA THR A 199 -0.95 -0.39 -20.25
C THR A 199 0.29 -0.16 -21.10
N GLY A 200 1.11 -1.20 -21.28
CA GLY A 200 2.00 -1.26 -22.45
C GLY A 200 1.14 -1.40 -23.71
N ALA A 201 1.55 -0.80 -24.83
CA ALA A 201 0.81 -0.87 -26.09
C ALA A 201 0.32 -2.31 -26.37
N GLU A 202 -1.00 -2.47 -26.52
CA GLU A 202 -1.71 -3.68 -26.95
C GLU A 202 -1.51 -4.98 -26.12
N SER A 203 -1.04 -4.94 -24.88
CA SER A 203 -0.87 -6.16 -24.06
C SER A 203 -1.62 -6.11 -22.73
N GLY A 204 -2.45 -7.13 -22.49
CA GLY A 204 -3.40 -7.26 -21.38
C GLY A 204 -2.81 -7.50 -19.99
N VAL A 205 -1.64 -6.93 -19.68
CA VAL A 205 -1.09 -6.89 -18.33
C VAL A 205 -1.40 -5.51 -17.74
N GLU A 206 -2.60 -5.39 -17.16
CA GLU A 206 -3.04 -4.20 -16.44
C GLU A 206 -2.72 -4.36 -14.95
N ASP A 207 -1.54 -3.92 -14.54
CA ASP A 207 -1.25 -3.70 -13.12
C ASP A 207 -1.46 -2.22 -12.77
N VAL A 208 -2.04 -2.00 -11.60
CA VAL A 208 -2.22 -0.66 -11.04
C VAL A 208 -0.98 -0.28 -10.27
N THR A 209 -0.52 0.94 -10.52
CA THR A 209 0.66 1.51 -9.89
C THR A 209 0.35 2.90 -9.34
N VAL A 210 1.31 3.44 -8.59
CA VAL A 210 1.37 4.85 -8.21
C VAL A 210 2.63 5.46 -8.81
N LEU A 211 2.47 6.59 -9.50
CA LEU A 211 3.56 7.36 -10.11
C LEU A 211 3.61 8.77 -9.54
N GLY A 212 4.76 9.40 -9.73
CA GLY A 212 5.00 10.77 -9.30
C GLY A 212 5.97 10.85 -8.12
N ASP A 213 6.14 12.06 -7.64
CA ASP A 213 7.11 12.36 -6.59
C ASP A 213 6.83 11.60 -5.29
N VAL A 214 5.55 11.39 -4.96
CA VAL A 214 5.15 10.69 -3.74
C VAL A 214 5.75 9.28 -3.64
N ALA A 215 5.75 8.53 -4.74
CA ALA A 215 6.32 7.19 -4.81
C ALA A 215 7.86 7.25 -4.76
N ASN A 216 8.46 8.19 -5.48
CA ASN A 216 9.91 8.35 -5.54
C ASN A 216 10.52 8.74 -4.19
N VAL A 217 9.87 9.63 -3.44
CA VAL A 217 10.30 10.02 -2.09
C VAL A 217 10.15 8.83 -1.15
N ALA A 218 8.98 8.18 -1.09
CA ALA A 218 8.76 7.01 -0.24
C ALA A 218 9.78 5.89 -0.49
N ALA A 219 10.11 5.60 -1.76
CA ALA A 219 11.12 4.61 -2.11
C ALA A 219 12.51 4.99 -1.59
N LYS A 220 12.93 6.25 -1.72
CA LYS A 220 14.24 6.72 -1.25
C LYS A 220 14.33 6.77 0.27
N LEU A 221 13.24 7.14 0.95
CA LEU A 221 13.13 7.01 2.40
C LEU A 221 13.28 5.56 2.82
N CYS A 222 12.62 4.63 2.11
CA CYS A 222 12.79 3.22 2.38
C CYS A 222 14.25 2.81 2.20
N SER A 223 14.92 3.16 1.10
CA SER A 223 16.33 2.84 0.87
C SER A 223 17.28 3.42 1.93
N ALA A 224 16.98 4.59 2.51
CA ALA A 224 17.81 5.25 3.52
C ALA A 224 17.62 4.70 4.95
N ALA A 225 16.54 3.97 5.23
CA ALA A 225 16.23 3.45 6.56
C ALA A 225 17.26 2.40 7.02
N GLN A 226 17.70 2.43 8.27
CA GLN A 226 18.56 1.35 8.79
C GLN A 226 17.73 0.07 9.06
N PRO A 227 18.37 -1.10 9.28
CA PRO A 227 17.65 -2.32 9.60
C PRO A 227 16.77 -2.17 10.85
N GLY A 228 15.45 -2.37 10.70
CA GLY A 228 14.49 -2.19 11.79
C GLY A 228 14.08 -0.73 12.02
N GLU A 229 14.33 0.17 11.05
CA GLU A 229 13.84 1.54 11.08
C GLU A 229 12.73 1.77 10.05
N ALA A 230 11.83 2.68 10.36
CA ALA A 230 10.98 3.35 9.38
C ALA A 230 11.30 4.84 9.33
N LEU A 231 11.41 5.37 8.12
CA LEU A 231 11.56 6.80 7.84
C LEU A 231 10.25 7.35 7.30
N VAL A 232 9.66 8.28 8.06
CA VAL A 232 8.38 8.90 7.75
C VAL A 232 8.62 10.37 7.45
N SER A 233 8.20 10.86 6.29
CA SER A 233 8.38 12.28 5.95
C SER A 233 7.63 13.20 6.90
N HIS A 234 8.14 14.42 7.06
CA HIS A 234 7.50 15.45 7.88
C HIS A 234 6.04 15.70 7.47
N VAL A 235 5.76 15.77 6.16
CA VAL A 235 4.39 15.96 5.64
C VAL A 235 3.46 14.81 5.98
N ALA A 236 3.94 13.55 5.98
CA ALA A 236 3.14 12.40 6.35
C ALA A 236 2.79 12.42 7.83
N TYR A 237 3.76 12.82 8.65
CA TYR A 237 3.51 13.01 10.07
C TYR A 237 2.47 14.10 10.34
N GLN A 238 2.62 15.28 9.71
CA GLN A 238 1.67 16.38 9.89
C GLN A 238 0.24 15.94 9.51
N ALA A 239 0.08 15.23 8.39
CA ALA A 239 -1.22 14.72 7.96
C ALA A 239 -1.82 13.69 8.93
N ALA A 240 -1.00 12.94 9.66
CA ALA A 240 -1.47 11.95 10.64
C ALA A 240 -1.90 12.56 11.99
N HIS A 241 -1.54 13.81 12.29
CA HIS A 241 -1.81 14.45 13.59
C HIS A 241 -1.31 13.63 14.81
N SER A 242 -0.22 12.87 14.64
CA SER A 242 0.38 12.07 15.73
C SER A 242 1.18 12.96 16.70
N ASP A 243 1.65 12.43 17.84
CA ASP A 243 2.67 13.09 18.68
C ASP A 243 4.05 12.51 18.36
N VAL A 244 5.04 13.37 18.05
CA VAL A 244 6.42 12.97 17.70
C VAL A 244 7.50 13.59 18.56
N SER A 245 7.12 14.09 19.73
CA SER A 245 8.06 14.61 20.71
C SER A 245 9.22 13.64 21.02
N HIS A 246 8.97 12.33 20.94
CA HIS A 246 9.90 11.27 21.29
C HIS A 246 10.68 10.66 20.11
N HIS A 247 10.44 11.10 18.87
CA HIS A 247 11.10 10.53 17.69
C HIS A 247 12.35 11.31 17.29
N GLU A 248 13.40 10.57 16.91
CA GLU A 248 14.59 11.14 16.29
C GLU A 248 14.22 11.80 14.95
N ARG A 249 14.74 13.00 14.70
CA ARG A 249 14.61 13.73 13.43
C ARG A 249 15.88 13.59 12.62
N ARG A 250 15.74 13.33 11.33
CA ARG A 250 16.84 13.35 10.35
C ARG A 250 16.44 14.21 9.16
N SER A 251 17.43 14.77 8.47
CA SER A 251 17.23 15.46 7.20
C SER A 251 18.00 14.70 6.13
N LEU A 252 17.33 14.34 5.04
CA LEU A 252 17.89 13.45 4.03
C LEU A 252 17.94 14.13 2.66
N THR A 253 19.12 14.12 2.05
CA THR A 253 19.27 14.56 0.66
C THR A 253 18.73 13.47 -0.26
N VAL A 254 17.60 13.76 -0.90
CA VAL A 254 16.92 12.86 -1.83
C VAL A 254 17.33 13.23 -3.25
N LYS A 255 18.06 12.36 -3.97
CA LYS A 255 18.51 12.64 -5.35
C LYS A 255 17.35 13.11 -6.23
N GLY A 256 17.46 14.27 -6.88
CA GLY A 256 16.38 14.84 -7.70
C GLY A 256 15.42 15.76 -6.93
N LYS A 257 15.64 15.99 -5.64
CA LYS A 257 15.06 17.10 -4.87
C LYS A 257 16.12 18.18 -4.67
N ASN A 258 15.69 19.44 -4.73
CA ASN A 258 16.55 20.60 -4.46
C ASN A 258 16.71 20.85 -2.96
N GLU A 259 15.71 20.48 -2.17
CA GLU A 259 15.70 20.64 -0.72
C GLU A 259 15.78 19.27 -0.02
N PRO A 260 16.47 19.17 1.13
CA PRO A 260 16.44 17.99 1.96
C PRO A 260 15.01 17.65 2.40
N VAL A 261 14.73 16.36 2.55
CA VAL A 261 13.47 15.87 3.10
C VAL A 261 13.67 15.58 4.57
N ASP A 262 12.98 16.34 5.42
CA ASP A 262 12.94 16.08 6.85
C ASP A 262 12.07 14.86 7.15
N VAL A 263 12.59 13.99 8.02
CA VAL A 263 11.96 12.73 8.38
C VAL A 263 12.01 12.48 9.88
N LEU A 264 11.08 11.68 10.34
CA LEU A 264 11.08 11.06 11.65
C LEU A 264 11.48 9.61 11.56
N VAL A 265 12.26 9.16 12.54
CA VAL A 265 12.72 7.78 12.64
C VAL A 265 11.86 7.04 13.66
N TYR A 266 11.15 6.03 13.18
CA TYR A 266 10.54 5.01 14.03
C TYR A 266 11.52 3.85 14.10
N LYS A 267 11.75 3.32 15.30
CA LYS A 267 12.63 2.18 15.52
C LYS A 267 11.81 1.02 16.01
N ALA A 268 12.18 -0.19 15.62
CA ALA A 268 11.75 -1.39 16.33
C ALA A 268 12.07 -1.18 17.82
N THR A 269 11.03 -1.21 18.65
CA THR A 269 11.26 -1.25 20.09
C THR A 269 11.86 -2.62 20.37
N ASP A 270 13.02 -2.65 21.03
CA ASP A 270 13.54 -3.92 21.54
C ASP A 270 12.41 -4.52 22.37
N ALA A 271 11.97 -5.71 21.99
CA ALA A 271 10.96 -6.44 22.73
C ALA A 271 11.47 -6.50 24.17
N VAL A 272 10.79 -5.80 25.08
CA VAL A 272 10.97 -6.02 26.51
C VAL A 272 10.58 -7.47 26.70
N GLY A 273 11.58 -8.31 26.94
CA GLY A 273 11.37 -9.71 27.26
C GLY A 273 10.40 -9.79 28.43
N THR A 274 9.25 -10.42 28.18
CA THR A 274 8.38 -11.00 29.20
C THR A 274 8.56 -12.49 29.21
#